data_AF-A0AAD9J4L3-F1
#
_entry.id   AF-A0AAD9J4L3-F1
#
_cell.length_a   1.000
_cell.length_b   1.000
_cell.length_c   1.000
_cell.angle_alpha   90.00
_cell.angle_beta   90.00
_cell.angle_gamma   90.00
#
_symmetry.space_group_name_H-M   'P 1'
#
loop_
_entity.id
_entity.type
_entity.pdbx_description
1 polymer ?
#
loop_
_entity_poly.entity_id
_entity_poly.type
_entity_poly.pdbx_seq_one_letter_code
_entity_poly.pdbx_strand_id
1 'polypeptide(L)'
;MTEAVTVSVPLYKFYKNMKKAHPNSGCYLKDELFIPMRPEFRKDIGDNVKPPYLIEIIAKYVKEDFFEIFPEDVRPWNAMLLWGTKYSRSSLDMDPYNWTATSTVIRGHKRWKVAIYDIVLLH
;
A
#
# COMPACT_ATOMS: atom_id res chain seq x y z
N MET A 1 -9.06 13.62 -19.28
CA MET A 1 -8.80 12.95 -17.98
C MET A 1 -8.95 14.00 -16.90
N THR A 2 -9.71 13.74 -15.85
CA THR A 2 -9.74 14.62 -14.66
C THR A 2 -8.43 14.48 -13.90
N GLU A 3 -7.80 15.59 -13.54
CA GLU A 3 -6.57 15.59 -12.73
C GLU A 3 -6.86 15.02 -11.34
N ALA A 4 -5.96 14.18 -10.84
CA ALA A 4 -6.02 13.70 -9.47
C ALA A 4 -5.51 14.81 -8.55
N VAL A 5 -6.28 15.15 -7.53
CA VAL A 5 -5.90 16.15 -6.53
C VAL A 5 -5.52 15.44 -5.22
N THR A 6 -4.32 15.69 -4.73
CA THR A 6 -3.85 15.18 -3.44
C THR A 6 -4.22 16.15 -2.33
N VAL A 7 -4.90 15.65 -1.30
CA VAL A 7 -5.30 16.42 -0.11
C VAL A 7 -5.15 15.59 1.15
N SER A 8 -4.85 16.23 2.28
CA SER A 8 -4.93 15.62 3.60
C SER A 8 -6.27 15.96 4.24
N VAL A 9 -7.01 14.95 4.69
CA VAL A 9 -8.30 15.13 5.36
C VAL A 9 -8.39 14.22 6.59
N PRO A 10 -9.14 14.64 7.63
CA PRO A 10 -9.45 13.75 8.74
C PRO A 10 -10.11 12.44 8.26
N LEU A 11 -9.73 11.31 8.85
CA LEU A 11 -10.20 9.97 8.46
C LEU A 11 -11.73 9.86 8.43
N TYR A 12 -12.43 10.51 9.37
CA TYR A 12 -13.89 10.49 9.39
C TYR A 12 -14.52 11.15 8.15
N LYS A 13 -13.87 12.17 7.55
CA LYS A 13 -14.34 12.79 6.30
C LYS A 13 -14.16 11.84 5.13
N PHE A 14 -13.01 11.15 5.06
CA PHE A 14 -12.76 10.10 4.07
C PHE A 14 -13.84 9.00 4.18
N TYR A 15 -14.09 8.49 5.39
CA TYR A 15 -15.09 7.47 5.65
C TYR A 15 -16.50 7.88 5.19
N LYS A 16 -16.94 9.11 5.50
CA LYS A 16 -18.25 9.64 5.06
C LYS A 16 -18.38 9.69 3.54
N ASN A 17 -17.30 9.94 2.82
CA ASN A 17 -17.30 10.04 1.36
C ASN A 17 -17.18 8.70 0.65
N MET A 18 -16.82 7.62 1.35
CA MET A 18 -16.67 6.29 0.71
C MET A 18 -17.94 5.79 0.03
N LYS A 19 -19.11 6.14 0.56
CA LYS A 19 -20.41 5.74 0.01
C LYS A 19 -20.81 6.50 -1.25
N LYS A 20 -20.09 7.58 -1.58
CA LYS A 20 -20.41 8.48 -2.71
C LYS A 20 -19.59 8.17 -3.97
N ALA A 21 -18.99 6.99 -4.04
CA ALA A 21 -18.12 6.62 -5.16
C ALA A 21 -18.92 6.43 -6.45
N HIS A 22 -18.39 6.96 -7.55
CA HIS A 22 -18.94 6.86 -8.91
C HIS A 22 -17.81 6.45 -9.88
N PRO A 23 -18.10 5.84 -11.04
CA PRO A 23 -17.06 5.49 -12.02
C PRO A 23 -16.09 6.64 -12.39
N ASN A 24 -16.56 7.88 -12.31
CA ASN A 24 -15.78 9.09 -12.62
C ASN A 24 -15.25 9.83 -11.38
N SER A 25 -15.56 9.37 -10.17
CA SER A 25 -15.13 9.99 -8.92
C SER A 25 -14.92 8.97 -7.82
N GLY A 26 -13.69 8.85 -7.35
CA GLY A 26 -13.34 8.00 -6.22
C GLY A 26 -12.32 8.70 -5.34
N CYS A 27 -12.26 8.29 -4.08
CA CYS A 27 -11.18 8.65 -3.18
C CYS A 27 -10.25 7.44 -3.01
N TYR A 28 -8.96 7.72 -2.91
CA TYR A 28 -7.94 6.73 -2.62
C TYR A 28 -7.00 7.30 -1.56
N LEU A 29 -6.93 6.63 -0.41
CA LEU A 29 -6.01 6.93 0.65
C LEU A 29 -4.76 6.06 0.48
N LYS A 30 -3.61 6.74 0.51
CA LYS A 30 -2.27 6.16 0.59
C LYS A 30 -1.59 6.80 1.80
N ASP A 31 -1.28 6.01 2.82
CA ASP A 31 -0.72 6.52 4.09
C ASP A 31 0.37 5.58 4.60
N GLU A 32 1.61 6.07 4.58
CA GLU A 32 2.82 5.37 5.03
C GLU A 32 2.99 5.44 6.55
N LEU A 33 2.37 6.43 7.20
CA LEU A 33 2.50 6.68 8.63
C LEU A 33 1.44 5.95 9.45
N PHE A 34 0.35 5.51 8.81
CA PHE A 34 -0.78 4.90 9.51
C PHE A 34 -0.37 3.75 10.42
N ILE A 35 0.48 2.83 9.93
CA ILE A 35 0.90 1.62 10.66
C ILE A 35 1.95 1.96 11.72
N PRO A 36 3.04 2.70 11.42
CA PRO A 36 4.00 3.12 12.44
C PRO A 36 3.37 3.90 13.60
N MET A 37 2.43 4.80 13.31
CA MET A 37 1.79 5.65 14.32
C MET A 37 0.70 4.95 15.13
N ARG A 38 0.29 3.73 14.75
CA ARG A 38 -0.77 2.96 15.42
C ARG A 38 -0.36 1.50 15.62
N PRO A 39 0.64 1.24 16.48
CA PRO A 39 1.19 -0.09 16.68
C PRO A 39 0.14 -1.11 17.15
N GLU A 40 -0.94 -0.68 17.79
CA GLU A 40 -2.07 -1.53 18.18
C GLU A 40 -2.74 -2.24 16.99
N PHE A 41 -2.76 -1.63 15.80
CA PHE A 41 -3.34 -2.23 14.59
C PHE A 41 -2.52 -3.39 14.04
N ARG A 42 -1.23 -3.49 14.40
CA ARG A 42 -0.39 -4.64 14.00
C ARG A 42 -1.00 -5.96 14.48
N LYS A 43 -1.67 -5.92 15.63
CA LYS A 43 -2.37 -7.08 16.19
C LYS A 43 -3.54 -7.54 15.32
N ASP A 44 -4.23 -6.60 14.68
CA ASP A 44 -5.42 -6.88 13.87
C ASP A 44 -5.09 -7.33 12.44
N ILE A 45 -3.89 -7.03 11.95
CA ILE A 45 -3.45 -7.38 10.59
C ILE A 45 -2.47 -8.57 10.57
N GLY A 46 -2.06 -9.09 11.73
CA GLY A 46 -1.03 -10.13 11.78
C GLY A 46 -0.86 -10.90 13.08
N ASP A 47 -0.91 -10.28 14.27
CA ASP A 47 -0.68 -11.07 15.51
C ASP A 47 -1.88 -11.96 15.90
N ASN A 48 -3.12 -11.58 15.51
CA ASN A 48 -4.34 -12.31 15.88
C ASN A 48 -5.17 -12.85 14.70
N VAL A 49 -4.74 -12.64 13.45
CA VAL A 49 -5.44 -13.20 12.29
C VAL A 49 -5.06 -14.67 12.18
N LYS A 50 -6.02 -15.59 12.42
CA LYS A 50 -5.80 -17.01 12.20
C LYS A 50 -6.24 -17.46 10.79
N PRO A 51 -5.41 -18.26 10.12
CA PRO A 51 -4.06 -18.65 10.56
C PRO A 51 -3.09 -17.47 10.36
N PRO A 52 -1.96 -17.43 11.09
CA PRO A 52 -0.95 -16.34 11.08
C PRO A 52 -0.22 -16.18 9.73
N TYR A 53 -0.89 -16.51 8.63
CA TYR A 53 -0.35 -16.57 7.29
C TYR A 53 0.20 -15.25 6.81
N LEU A 54 -0.30 -14.10 7.24
CA LEU A 54 0.16 -12.83 6.67
C LEU A 54 1.56 -12.46 7.10
N ILE A 55 1.83 -12.52 8.42
CA ILE A 55 3.19 -12.29 8.94
C ILE A 55 4.11 -13.45 8.53
N GLU A 56 3.64 -14.70 8.56
CA GLU A 56 4.48 -15.85 8.18
C GLU A 56 4.80 -15.90 6.68
N ILE A 57 3.87 -15.55 5.79
CA ILE A 57 4.12 -15.45 4.34
C ILE A 57 5.05 -14.28 4.08
N ILE A 58 4.81 -13.11 4.67
CA ILE A 58 5.72 -11.97 4.52
C ILE A 58 7.11 -12.33 5.05
N ALA A 59 7.24 -12.88 6.26
CA ALA A 59 8.54 -13.31 6.80
C ALA A 59 9.19 -14.45 5.98
N LYS A 60 8.40 -15.31 5.34
CA LYS A 60 8.90 -16.38 4.47
C LYS A 60 9.44 -15.86 3.14
N TYR A 61 8.80 -14.87 2.53
CA TYR A 61 9.12 -14.38 1.18
C TYR A 61 9.87 -13.04 1.17
N VAL A 62 9.80 -12.27 2.24
CA VAL A 62 10.49 -11.00 2.49
C VAL A 62 11.43 -11.24 3.68
N LYS A 63 12.58 -11.85 3.38
CA LYS A 63 13.58 -12.22 4.39
C LYS A 63 14.61 -11.12 4.66
N GLU A 64 14.76 -10.20 3.72
CA GLU A 64 15.82 -9.21 3.71
C GLU A 64 15.21 -7.83 3.43
N ASP A 65 15.44 -6.88 4.33
CA ASP A 65 15.16 -5.47 4.12
C ASP A 65 16.51 -4.73 4.05
N PHE A 66 17.02 -4.52 2.83
CA PHE A 66 18.29 -3.83 2.62
C PHE A 66 18.26 -2.36 3.03
N PHE A 67 17.08 -1.78 3.27
CA PHE A 67 17.00 -0.41 3.77
C PHE A 67 17.47 -0.30 5.22
N GLU A 68 17.55 -1.40 5.97
CA GLU A 68 18.09 -1.42 7.33
C GLU A 68 19.57 -1.00 7.41
N ILE A 69 20.30 -1.01 6.29
CA ILE A 69 21.70 -0.55 6.23
C ILE A 69 21.80 0.99 6.38
N PHE A 70 20.76 1.73 5.98
CA PHE A 70 20.76 3.18 6.07
C PHE A 70 20.43 3.67 7.49
N PRO A 71 20.77 4.92 7.87
CA PRO A 71 20.29 5.52 9.12
C PRO A 71 18.75 5.61 9.20
N GLU A 72 18.16 5.43 10.38
CA GLU A 72 16.70 5.34 10.57
C GLU A 72 15.93 6.57 10.03
N ASP A 73 16.51 7.75 10.16
CA ASP A 73 15.93 9.04 9.75
C ASP A 73 15.85 9.23 8.22
N VAL A 74 16.58 8.41 7.45
CA VAL A 74 16.57 8.46 5.98
C VAL A 74 15.94 7.22 5.33
N ARG A 75 15.54 6.22 6.12
CA ARG A 75 14.89 5.01 5.59
C ARG A 75 13.51 5.35 5.04
N PRO A 76 13.14 4.81 3.86
CA PRO A 76 11.75 4.86 3.43
C PRO A 76 10.86 4.04 4.38
N TRP A 77 9.59 4.42 4.48
CA TRP A 77 8.61 3.62 5.21
C TRP A 77 8.41 2.27 4.51
N ASN A 78 8.58 1.16 5.23
CA ASN A 78 8.51 -0.18 4.66
C ASN A 78 7.09 -0.76 4.54
N ALA A 79 6.06 0.02 4.90
CA ALA A 79 4.67 -0.38 4.79
C ALA A 79 3.76 0.83 4.55
N MET A 80 2.66 0.60 3.84
CA MET A 80 1.66 1.63 3.55
C MET A 80 0.25 1.06 3.67
N LEU A 81 -0.65 1.82 4.30
CA LEU A 81 -2.08 1.54 4.24
C LEU A 81 -2.66 2.09 2.92
N LEU A 82 -3.30 1.19 2.18
CA LEU A 82 -4.05 1.54 0.97
C LEU A 82 -5.54 1.35 1.24
N TRP A 83 -6.32 2.43 1.15
CA TRP A 83 -7.78 2.36 1.31
C TRP A 83 -8.48 3.08 0.17
N GLY A 84 -9.10 2.29 -0.69
CA GLY A 84 -9.83 2.75 -1.87
C GLY A 84 -11.34 2.64 -1.77
N THR A 85 -12.02 3.53 -2.48
CA THR A 85 -13.45 3.37 -2.83
C THR A 85 -13.62 2.43 -4.02
N LYS A 86 -14.84 1.97 -4.33
CA LYS A 86 -15.11 0.95 -5.38
C LYS A 86 -14.46 1.24 -6.74
N TYR A 87 -14.35 2.51 -7.12
CA TYR A 87 -13.83 2.95 -8.43
C TYR A 87 -12.44 3.59 -8.35
N SER A 88 -11.79 3.60 -7.18
CA SER A 88 -10.42 4.10 -7.07
C SER A 88 -9.43 3.18 -7.79
N ARG A 89 -8.39 3.78 -8.36
CA ARG A 89 -7.32 3.10 -9.09
C ARG A 89 -6.00 3.84 -8.88
N SER A 90 -4.89 3.11 -8.93
CA SER A 90 -3.57 3.68 -9.18
C SER A 90 -3.32 3.73 -10.68
N SER A 91 -2.47 4.66 -11.11
CA SER A 91 -1.85 4.60 -12.42
C SER A 91 -0.94 3.38 -12.51
N LEU A 92 -0.57 2.99 -13.74
CA LEU A 92 0.51 2.03 -13.93
C LEU A 92 1.82 2.74 -13.60
N ASP A 93 2.53 2.24 -12.60
CA ASP A 93 3.81 2.75 -12.10
C ASP A 93 4.79 1.60 -11.80
N MET A 94 6.07 1.95 -11.72
CA MET A 94 7.07 1.13 -11.06
C MET A 94 7.23 1.63 -9.64
N ASP A 95 7.39 0.71 -8.70
CA ASP A 95 7.63 1.06 -7.32
C ASP A 95 8.94 1.86 -7.17
N PRO A 96 9.01 2.83 -6.25
CA PRO A 96 10.20 3.64 -6.03
C PRO A 96 11.37 2.78 -5.53
N TYR A 97 12.60 3.25 -5.78
CA TYR A 97 13.83 2.58 -5.35
C TYR A 97 14.03 1.16 -5.87
N ASN A 98 13.26 0.74 -6.89
CA ASN A 98 13.23 -0.61 -7.43
C ASN A 98 13.01 -1.69 -6.35
N TRP A 99 12.31 -1.37 -5.26
CA TRP A 99 12.02 -2.35 -4.23
C TRP A 99 11.00 -3.38 -4.73
N THR A 100 10.91 -4.51 -4.05
CA THR A 100 9.86 -5.51 -4.30
C THR A 100 8.78 -5.38 -3.23
N ALA A 101 7.55 -5.12 -3.64
CA ALA A 101 6.43 -4.97 -2.71
C ALA A 101 5.56 -6.24 -2.62
N THR A 102 5.12 -6.56 -1.40
CA THR A 102 4.02 -7.51 -1.15
C THR A 102 2.75 -6.74 -0.85
N SER A 103 1.63 -7.07 -1.51
CA SER A 103 0.34 -6.44 -1.24
C SER A 103 -0.70 -7.43 -0.74
N THR A 104 -1.29 -7.09 0.41
CA THR A 104 -2.36 -7.85 1.04
C THR A 104 -3.68 -7.10 0.97
N VAL A 105 -4.72 -7.77 0.47
CA VAL A 105 -6.09 -7.25 0.47
C VAL A 105 -6.81 -7.74 1.73
N ILE A 106 -6.94 -6.87 2.73
CA ILE A 106 -7.66 -7.18 3.99
C ILE A 106 -9.17 -7.25 3.76
N ARG A 107 -9.72 -6.39 2.89
CA ARG A 107 -11.15 -6.35 2.58
C ARG A 107 -11.42 -5.90 1.15
N GLY A 108 -12.38 -6.55 0.50
CA GLY A 108 -12.82 -6.23 -0.86
C GLY A 108 -12.04 -7.00 -1.92
N HIS A 109 -11.96 -6.44 -3.12
CA HIS A 109 -11.29 -7.06 -4.26
C HIS A 109 -10.45 -6.01 -4.99
N LYS A 110 -9.22 -6.37 -5.34
CA LYS A 110 -8.32 -5.54 -6.16
C LYS A 110 -8.00 -6.29 -7.45
N ARG A 111 -8.08 -5.59 -8.58
CA ARG A 111 -7.66 -6.10 -9.88
C ARG A 111 -6.31 -5.50 -10.23
N TRP A 112 -5.40 -6.36 -10.67
CA TRP A 112 -4.03 -5.99 -10.99
C TRP A 112 -3.80 -6.11 -12.49
N LYS A 113 -2.98 -5.20 -13.02
CA LYS A 113 -2.35 -5.32 -14.34
C LYS A 113 -0.86 -5.18 -14.10
N VAL A 114 -0.09 -6.16 -14.57
CA VAL A 114 1.37 -6.18 -14.44
C VAL A 114 1.94 -6.07 -15.85
N ALA A 115 2.85 -5.11 -16.05
CA ALA A 115 3.62 -4.98 -17.27
C ALA A 115 5.03 -5.52 -17.01
N ILE A 116 5.54 -6.32 -17.93
CA ILE A 116 6.91 -6.83 -17.90
C ILE A 116 7.74 -5.90 -18.78
N TYR A 117 8.85 -5.41 -18.26
CA TYR A 117 9.81 -4.60 -19.00
C TYR A 117 11.13 -5.36 -19.09
N ASP A 118 11.63 -5.55 -20.31
CA ASP A 118 12.95 -6.12 -20.53
C ASP A 118 14.01 -5.02 -20.37
N ILE A 119 14.93 -5.21 -19.42
CA ILE A 119 16.12 -4.38 -19.31
C ILE A 119 17.15 -4.96 -20.28
N VAL A 120 17.29 -4.33 -21.44
CA VAL A 120 18.47 -4.56 -22.29
C VAL A 120 19.64 -3.83 -21.63
N LEU A 121 20.47 -4.58 -20.91
CA LEU A 121 21.78 -4.09 -20.50
C LEU A 121 22.61 -3.93 -21.78
N LEU A 122 22.75 -2.70 -22.26
CA LEU A 122 23.76 -2.35 -23.24
C LEU A 122 25.10 -2.43 -22.52
N HIS A 123 25.84 -3.52 -22.79
CA HIS A 123 27.26 -3.67 -22.47
C HIS A 123 28.11 -2.99 -23.53
#